data_AF-A0A819RU14-F1
#
_entry.id   AF-A0A819RU14-F1
#
_cell.length_a   1.000
_cell.length_b   1.000
_cell.length_c   1.000
_cell.angle_alpha   90.00
_cell.angle_beta   90.00
_cell.angle_gamma   90.00
#
_symmetry.space_group_name_H-M   'P 1'
#
loop_
_entity.id
_entity.type
_entity.pdbx_description
1 polymer ?
#
loop_
_entity_poly.entity_id
_entity_poly.type
_entity_poly.pdbx_seq_one_letter_code
_entity_poly.pdbx_strand_id
1 'polypeptide(L)'
;TPSRQQIISSHCQQPSSSKECALFQKRITDACIEYDAGEIRPFESVAGTGFMNLAKQLISAGATLGTSIMVSQLLPHPSMLSIKISFQLKMHLQY
;
A
#
# COMPACT_ATOMS: atom_id res chain seq x y z
N THR A 1 -0.52 -11.78 -48.37
CA THR A 1 -1.65 -12.19 -47.51
C THR A 1 -1.17 -12.24 -46.07
N PRO A 2 -1.46 -11.20 -45.26
CA PRO A 2 -0.89 -11.07 -43.93
C PRO A 2 -1.71 -11.91 -42.93
N SER A 3 -1.40 -13.20 -42.86
CA SER A 3 -2.04 -14.14 -41.95
C SER A 3 -0.99 -14.69 -40.99
N ARG A 4 -0.91 -14.15 -39.77
CA ARG A 4 -0.67 -14.89 -38.49
C ARG A 4 -0.17 -14.05 -37.30
N GLN A 5 0.22 -12.79 -37.46
CA GLN A 5 0.88 -12.06 -36.36
C GLN A 5 0.02 -11.07 -35.55
N GLN A 6 -1.30 -10.95 -35.79
CA GLN A 6 -2.15 -9.98 -35.08
C GLN A 6 -3.06 -10.56 -33.98
N ILE A 7 -2.96 -11.86 -33.66
CA ILE A 7 -3.85 -12.47 -32.65
C ILE A 7 -3.26 -12.42 -31.23
N ILE A 8 -2.00 -12.00 -31.07
CA ILE A 8 -1.36 -11.80 -29.75
C ILE A 8 -1.47 -10.31 -29.34
N SER A 9 -2.67 -9.74 -29.42
CA SER A 9 -2.96 -8.38 -28.92
C SER A 9 -4.17 -8.36 -27.98
N SER A 10 -4.70 -9.51 -27.57
CA SER A 10 -5.91 -9.60 -26.76
C SER A 10 -5.76 -10.40 -25.47
N HIS A 11 -4.54 -10.83 -25.11
CA HIS A 11 -4.32 -11.50 -23.84
C HIS A 11 -3.90 -10.52 -22.75
N CYS A 12 -4.74 -10.46 -21.72
CA CYS A 12 -4.47 -10.01 -20.35
C CYS A 12 -4.80 -8.56 -19.98
N GLN A 13 -6.01 -8.10 -20.29
CA GLN A 13 -6.76 -7.22 -19.36
C GLN A 13 -8.25 -7.63 -19.38
N GLN A 14 -8.56 -8.82 -18.85
CA GLN A 14 -9.94 -9.08 -18.46
C GLN A 14 -10.24 -8.19 -17.24
N PRO A 15 -11.36 -7.44 -17.20
CA PRO A 15 -11.80 -6.85 -15.96
C PRO A 15 -12.08 -7.99 -14.99
N SER A 16 -11.36 -7.99 -13.86
CA SER A 16 -11.59 -8.91 -12.74
C SER A 16 -13.09 -9.01 -12.49
N SER A 17 -13.60 -10.23 -12.32
CA SER A 17 -15.05 -10.44 -12.18
C SER A 17 -15.58 -9.52 -11.07
N SER A 18 -16.72 -8.85 -11.27
CA SER A 18 -17.26 -7.86 -10.33
C SER A 18 -17.29 -8.35 -8.86
N LYS A 19 -17.46 -9.66 -8.67
CA LYS A 19 -17.43 -10.33 -7.36
C LYS A 19 -16.06 -10.33 -6.69
N GLU A 20 -14.99 -10.48 -7.47
CA GLU A 20 -13.60 -10.49 -6.99
C GLU A 20 -13.18 -9.11 -6.50
N CYS A 21 -13.54 -8.06 -7.24
CA CYS A 21 -13.35 -6.67 -6.79
C CYS A 21 -14.07 -6.39 -5.46
N ALA A 22 -15.31 -6.88 -5.30
CA ALA A 22 -16.08 -6.69 -4.06
C ALA A 22 -15.44 -7.40 -2.86
N LEU A 23 -14.96 -8.63 -3.04
CA LEU A 23 -14.23 -9.36 -1.99
C LEU A 23 -12.91 -8.65 -1.63
N PHE A 24 -12.20 -8.12 -2.62
CA PHE A 24 -10.97 -7.37 -2.39
C PHE A 24 -11.22 -6.07 -1.63
N GLN A 25 -12.24 -5.31 -2.01
CA GLN A 25 -12.67 -4.10 -1.30
C GLN A 25 -13.02 -4.41 0.15
N LYS A 26 -13.82 -5.45 0.39
CA LYS A 26 -14.18 -5.88 1.74
C LYS A 26 -12.94 -6.18 2.59
N ARG A 27 -11.98 -6.94 2.06
CA ARG A 27 -10.74 -7.27 2.78
C ARG A 27 -9.93 -6.02 3.16
N ILE A 28 -9.86 -5.03 2.28
CA ILE A 28 -9.19 -3.76 2.58
C ILE A 28 -9.94 -3.03 3.69
N THR A 29 -11.27 -2.94 3.59
CA THR A 29 -12.11 -2.30 4.61
C THR A 29 -11.93 -2.95 5.97
N ASP A 30 -12.00 -4.29 6.04
CA ASP A 30 -11.84 -5.04 7.28
C ASP A 30 -10.45 -4.79 7.90
N ALA A 31 -9.38 -4.77 7.10
CA ALA A 31 -8.03 -4.48 7.58
C ALA A 31 -7.87 -3.04 8.10
N CYS A 32 -8.51 -2.05 7.47
CA CYS A 32 -8.53 -0.68 7.97
C CYS A 32 -9.26 -0.57 9.32
N ILE A 33 -10.40 -1.27 9.45
CA ILE A 33 -11.15 -1.31 10.71
C ILE A 33 -10.32 -1.95 11.82
N GLU A 34 -9.65 -3.08 11.54
CA GLU A 34 -8.79 -3.76 12.51
C GLU A 34 -7.60 -2.88 12.95
N TYR A 35 -6.95 -2.21 11.99
CA TYR A 35 -5.87 -1.28 12.28
C TYR A 35 -6.29 -0.12 13.19
N ASP A 36 -7.47 0.48 12.93
CA ASP A 36 -7.95 1.60 13.72
C ASP A 36 -8.44 1.13 15.10
N ALA A 37 -9.23 0.06 15.15
CA ALA A 37 -9.83 -0.45 16.39
C ALA A 37 -8.78 -1.06 17.34
N GLY A 38 -7.77 -1.76 16.81
CA GLY A 38 -6.76 -2.45 17.61
C GLY A 38 -5.89 -1.52 18.45
N GLU A 39 -5.66 -0.30 17.97
CA GLU A 39 -4.78 0.70 18.60
C GLU A 39 -5.54 1.96 19.04
N ILE A 40 -6.88 1.90 19.09
CA ILE A 40 -7.77 3.03 19.46
C ILE A 40 -7.44 4.29 18.65
N ARG A 41 -7.28 4.14 17.34
CA ARG A 41 -7.05 5.24 16.40
C ARG A 41 -8.39 5.80 15.92
N PRO A 42 -8.47 7.11 15.61
CA PRO A 42 -9.68 7.67 15.03
C PRO A 42 -9.85 7.20 13.59
N PHE A 43 -11.06 6.85 13.13
CA PHE A 43 -11.29 6.34 11.76
C PHE A 43 -10.84 7.29 10.63
N GLU A 44 -10.61 8.56 10.94
CA GLU A 44 -10.02 9.50 9.98
C GLU A 44 -8.53 9.23 9.70
N SER A 45 -7.83 8.41 10.50
CA SER A 45 -6.41 8.11 10.28
C SER A 45 -6.14 7.45 8.93
N VAL A 46 -7.05 6.60 8.44
CA VAL A 46 -6.91 5.95 7.13
C VAL A 46 -7.23 6.88 5.95
N ALA A 47 -7.90 8.01 6.21
CA ALA A 47 -8.18 9.05 5.21
C ALA A 47 -7.04 10.07 5.06
N GLY A 48 -6.07 10.08 5.98
CA GLY A 48 -4.94 11.00 5.96
C GLY A 48 -4.02 10.78 4.75
N THR A 49 -3.55 11.87 4.15
CA THR A 49 -2.66 11.82 2.97
C THR A 49 -1.36 11.04 3.23
N GLY A 50 -0.82 11.14 4.45
CA GLY A 50 0.35 10.36 4.89
C GLY A 50 0.08 8.85 4.86
N PHE A 51 -1.07 8.41 5.37
CA PHE A 51 -1.47 7.01 5.37
C PHE A 51 -1.69 6.50 3.94
N MET A 52 -2.43 7.26 3.12
CA MET A 52 -2.67 6.89 1.71
C MET A 52 -1.36 6.77 0.91
N ASN A 53 -0.40 7.66 1.14
CA ASN A 53 0.90 7.61 0.47
C ASN A 53 1.75 6.43 0.94
N LEU A 54 1.69 6.08 2.23
CA LEU A 54 2.33 4.87 2.75
C LEU A 54 1.71 3.61 2.15
N ALA A 55 0.38 3.51 2.12
CA ALA A 55 -0.34 2.36 1.56
C ALA A 55 0.05 2.13 0.09
N LYS A 56 0.13 3.19 -0.72
CA LYS A 56 0.61 3.11 -2.12
C LYS A 56 2.04 2.56 -2.22
N GLN A 57 2.94 3.01 -1.35
CA GLN A 57 4.31 2.51 -1.33
C GLN A 57 4.38 1.03 -0.93
N LEU A 58 3.59 0.60 0.06
CA LEU A 58 3.52 -0.79 0.49
C LEU A 58 2.94 -1.70 -0.60
N ILE A 59 1.92 -1.26 -1.33
CA ILE A 59 1.36 -1.98 -2.48
C ILE A 59 2.43 -2.14 -3.58
N SER A 60 3.16 -1.07 -3.89
CA SER A 60 4.26 -1.10 -4.86
C SER A 60 5.38 -2.05 -4.44
N ALA A 61 5.76 -2.00 -3.15
CA ALA A 61 6.74 -2.92 -2.58
C ALA A 61 6.27 -4.38 -2.68
N GLY A 62 5.01 -4.67 -2.34
CA GLY A 62 4.43 -6.02 -2.48
C GLY A 62 4.37 -6.50 -3.93
N ALA A 63 4.10 -5.60 -4.88
CA ALA A 63 4.13 -5.94 -6.30
C ALA A 63 5.56 -6.29 -6.79
N THR A 64 6.58 -5.65 -6.23
CA THR A 64 7.99 -5.87 -6.61
C THR A 64 8.60 -7.08 -5.90
N LEU A 65 8.29 -7.24 -4.62
CA LEU A 65 8.95 -8.18 -3.73
C LEU A 65 8.13 -9.47 -3.49
N GLY A 66 6.87 -9.48 -3.90
CA GLY A 66 5.93 -10.55 -3.62
C GLY A 66 5.43 -10.55 -2.17
N THR A 67 4.71 -11.61 -1.81
CA THR A 67 4.01 -11.73 -0.51
C THR A 67 4.79 -12.51 0.56
N SER A 68 5.95 -13.09 0.22
CA SER A 68 6.72 -13.96 1.12
C SER A 68 7.62 -13.20 2.10
N ILE A 69 7.60 -11.86 2.10
CA ILE A 69 8.44 -11.04 2.96
C ILE A 69 7.79 -10.88 4.34
N MET A 70 8.61 -11.02 5.38
CA MET A 70 8.22 -10.69 6.75
C MET A 70 8.10 -9.17 6.88
N VAL A 71 6.90 -8.69 7.22
CA VAL A 71 6.61 -7.25 7.37
C VAL A 71 7.55 -6.57 8.38
N SER A 72 7.98 -7.30 9.42
CA SER A 72 8.94 -6.82 10.43
C SER A 72 10.32 -6.48 9.87
N GLN A 73 10.69 -7.01 8.70
CA GLN A 73 11.94 -6.69 8.00
C GLN A 73 11.79 -5.49 7.06
N LEU A 74 10.55 -5.14 6.69
CA LEU A 74 10.24 -4.03 5.79
C LEU A 74 10.01 -2.73 6.55
N LEU A 75 9.26 -2.79 7.66
CA LEU A 75 8.90 -1.61 8.43
C LEU A 75 10.04 -1.20 9.38
N PRO A 76 10.34 0.10 9.48
CA PRO A 76 11.35 0.59 10.41
C PRO A 76 10.88 0.45 11.86
N HIS A 77 11.82 0.21 12.78
CA HIS A 77 11.53 0.27 14.21
C HIS A 77 11.06 1.69 14.60
N PRO A 78 10.07 1.85 15.51
CA PRO A 78 9.54 3.16 15.88
C PRO A 78 10.60 4.18 16.33
N SER A 79 11.68 3.73 16.99
CA SER A 79 12.79 4.61 17.37
C SER A 79 13.50 5.25 16.17
N MET A 80 13.60 4.54 15.03
CA MET A 80 14.20 5.09 13.81
C MET A 80 13.33 6.21 13.23
N LEU A 81 12.00 6.08 13.32
CA LEU A 81 11.08 7.14 12.91
C LEU A 81 11.27 8.39 13.77
N SER A 82 11.36 8.23 15.09
CA SER A 82 11.61 9.33 16.03
C SER A 82 12.93 10.07 15.74
N ILE A 83 14.01 9.33 15.48
CA ILE A 83 15.32 9.89 15.11
C ILE A 83 15.20 10.67 13.79
N LYS A 84 14.56 10.08 12.77
CA LYS A 84 14.41 10.70 11.46
C LYS A 84 13.63 12.01 11.54
N ILE A 85 12.51 12.02 12.25
CA ILE A 85 11.68 13.21 12.43
C ILE A 85 12.46 14.29 13.17
N SER A 86 13.14 13.93 14.27
CA SER A 86 13.97 14.85 15.04
C SER A 86 15.06 15.50 14.20
N PHE A 87 15.70 14.73 13.30
CA PHE A 87 16.71 15.25 12.39
C PHE A 87 16.12 16.20 11.34
N GLN A 88 14.98 15.85 10.74
CA GLN A 88 14.30 16.69 9.75
C GLN A 88 13.85 18.03 10.37
N LEU A 89 13.30 18.02 11.59
CA LEU A 89 12.89 19.23 12.29
C LEU A 89 14.09 20.13 12.62
N LYS A 90 15.20 19.55 13.11
CA LYS A 90 16.42 20.32 13.37
C LYS A 90 16.93 21.03 12.11
N MET A 91 16.88 20.37 10.96
CA MET A 91 17.32 20.98 9.69
C MET A 91 16.40 22.12 9.23
N HIS A 92 15.10 22.02 9.50
CA HIS A 92 14.14 23.04 9.12
C HIS A 92 14.17 24.28 10.03
N LEU A 93 14.63 24.14 11.28
CA LEU A 93 14.70 25.22 12.27
C LEU A 93 16.05 25.97 12.28
N GLN A 94 17.02 25.57 11.46
CA GLN A 94 18.32 26.24 11.33
C GLN A 94 18.40 27.25 10.16
N TYR A 95 17.26 27.64 9.60
CA TYR A 95 17.13 28.71 8.60
C TYR A 95 16.26 29.85 9.13
#